data_AF-X1KAS5-F1
#
_entry.id   AF-X1KAS5-F1
#
_cell.length_a   1.000
_cell.length_b   1.000
_cell.length_c   1.000
_cell.angle_alpha   90.00
_cell.angle_beta   90.00
_cell.angle_gamma   90.00
#
_symmetry.space_group_name_H-M   'P 1'
#
loop_
_entity.id
_entity.type
_entity.pdbx_description
1 polymer ?
#
loop_
_entity_poly.entity_id
_entity_poly.type
_entity_poly.pdbx_seq_one_letter_code
_entity_poly.pdbx_strand_id
1 'polypeptide(L)'
;VPKKKHGEIIKNFHRMLKKDGYMMLVFNPRENEGVDDFLGTDMYWSCNKPEISRKLVLDAGFEIIFDEILDRGNEFMYWVIAKK
;
A
#
# COMPACT_ATOMS: atom_id res chain seq x y z
N VAL A 1 -5.39 -9.11 2.25
CA VAL A 1 -6.72 -8.47 2.41
C VAL A 1 -7.28 -8.23 1.02
N PRO A 2 -8.54 -8.53 0.68
CA PRO A 2 -8.98 -8.39 -0.71
C PRO A 2 -8.74 -6.99 -1.28
N LYS A 3 -8.27 -6.87 -2.53
CA LYS A 3 -7.87 -5.61 -3.17
C LYS A 3 -8.98 -4.55 -3.11
N LYS A 4 -10.23 -4.99 -3.25
CA LYS A 4 -11.44 -4.14 -3.15
C LYS A 4 -11.60 -3.40 -1.82
N LYS A 5 -10.97 -3.89 -0.74
CA LYS A 5 -11.02 -3.28 0.59
C LYS A 5 -9.87 -2.30 0.85
N HIS A 6 -8.85 -2.26 -0.01
CA HIS A 6 -7.66 -1.43 0.21
C HIS A 6 -8.01 0.06 0.34
N GLY A 7 -8.87 0.59 -0.54
CA GLY A 7 -9.28 2.00 -0.47
C GLY A 7 -9.97 2.38 0.84
N GLU A 8 -10.86 1.54 1.35
CA GLU A 8 -11.54 1.75 2.63
C GLU A 8 -10.55 1.74 3.80
N ILE A 9 -9.58 0.81 3.78
CA ILE A 9 -8.53 0.71 4.81
C ILE A 9 -7.66 1.97 4.81
N ILE A 10 -7.21 2.43 3.64
CA ILE A 10 -6.39 3.64 3.52
C ILE A 10 -7.18 4.86 4.00
N LYS A 11 -8.47 4.96 3.66
CA LYS A 11 -9.37 6.01 4.17
C LYS A 11 -9.54 5.97 5.69
N ASN A 12 -9.56 4.77 6.28
CA ASN A 12 -9.62 4.61 7.74
C ASN A 12 -8.33 5.11 8.41
N PHE A 13 -7.15 4.88 7.81
CA PHE A 13 -5.90 5.47 8.30
C PHE A 13 -5.91 6.99 8.21
N HIS A 14 -6.40 7.56 7.11
CA HIS A 14 -6.60 9.01 7.00
C HIS A 14 -7.48 9.53 8.13
N ARG A 15 -8.60 8.87 8.44
CA ARG A 15 -9.47 9.26 9.57
C ARG A 15 -8.71 9.25 10.91
N MET A 16 -7.92 8.20 11.18
CA MET A 16 -7.25 7.97 12.46
C MET A 16 -6.04 8.88 12.71
N LEU A 17 -5.32 9.28 11.68
CA LEU A 17 -4.14 10.12 11.82
C LEU A 17 -4.50 11.52 12.34
N LYS A 18 -3.63 12.09 13.18
CA LYS A 18 -3.72 13.50 13.58
C LYS A 18 -3.48 14.39 12.36
N LYS A 19 -3.95 15.64 12.44
CA LYS A 19 -3.61 16.67 11.44
C LYS A 19 -2.08 16.74 11.29
N ASP A 20 -1.61 16.87 10.05
CA ASP A 20 -0.18 16.88 9.70
C ASP A 20 0.57 15.56 9.99
N GLY A 21 -0.16 14.47 10.25
CA GLY A 21 0.41 13.14 10.45
C GLY A 21 0.88 12.49 9.15
N TYR A 22 1.94 11.68 9.24
CA TYR A 22 2.52 10.97 8.10
C TYR A 22 2.11 9.50 8.13
N MET A 23 1.91 8.94 6.94
CA MET A 23 1.68 7.52 6.69
C MET A 23 2.72 7.03 5.70
N MET A 24 3.32 5.88 5.99
CA MET A 24 4.16 5.15 5.06
C MET A 24 3.48 3.83 4.70
N LEU A 25 3.29 3.58 3.41
CA LEU A 25 2.78 2.33 2.87
C LEU A 25 3.86 1.70 1.98
N VAL A 26 4.03 0.39 2.12
CA VAL A 26 4.97 -0.40 1.31
C VAL A 26 4.19 -1.52 0.66
N PHE A 27 4.31 -1.62 -0.67
CA PHE A 27 3.61 -2.59 -1.49
C PHE A 27 4.58 -3.42 -2.30
N ASN A 28 4.18 -4.64 -2.65
CA ASN A 28 4.78 -5.31 -3.80
C ASN A 28 4.33 -4.57 -5.07
N PRO A 29 5.26 -4.15 -5.96
CA PRO A 29 4.91 -3.45 -7.20
C PRO A 29 4.27 -4.36 -8.24
N ARG A 30 4.30 -5.68 -8.05
CA ARG A 30 3.64 -6.64 -8.94
C ARG A 30 2.22 -6.91 -8.44
N GLU A 31 1.26 -6.78 -9.35
CA GLU A 31 -0.12 -7.11 -9.05
C GLU A 31 -0.27 -8.60 -8.74
N ASN A 32 -0.93 -8.90 -7.62
CA ASN A 32 -1.32 -10.26 -7.27
C ASN A 32 -2.58 -10.25 -6.38
N GLU A 33 -3.30 -11.37 -6.39
CA GLU A 33 -4.31 -11.67 -5.39
C GLU A 33 -4.49 -13.18 -5.34
N GLY A 34 -4.28 -13.80 -4.19
CA GLY A 34 -4.29 -15.26 -4.09
C GLY A 34 -3.80 -15.77 -2.75
N VAL A 35 -3.73 -17.09 -2.63
CA VAL A 35 -3.18 -17.80 -1.48
C VAL A 35 -1.94 -18.56 -1.95
N ASP A 36 -0.87 -18.51 -1.16
CA ASP A 36 0.36 -19.26 -1.39
C ASP A 36 0.91 -19.79 -0.06
N ASP A 37 1.73 -20.85 -0.10
CA ASP A 37 2.44 -21.31 1.10
C ASP A 37 3.55 -20.31 1.44
N PHE A 38 3.50 -19.78 2.65
CA PHE A 38 4.54 -18.93 3.19
C PHE A 38 5.02 -19.48 4.51
N LEU A 39 6.20 -20.12 4.48
CA LEU A 39 6.82 -20.75 5.65
C LEU A 39 5.94 -21.87 6.26
N GLY A 40 5.29 -22.68 5.42
CA GLY A 40 4.46 -23.80 5.86
C GLY A 40 3.04 -23.41 6.30
N THR A 41 2.60 -22.18 5.98
CA THR A 41 1.22 -21.73 6.23
C THR A 41 0.63 -21.04 5.01
N ASP A 42 -0.66 -21.25 4.79
CA ASP A 42 -1.43 -20.52 3.78
C ASP A 42 -1.41 -19.03 4.10
N MET A 43 -0.85 -18.24 3.19
CA MET A 43 -0.79 -16.78 3.27
C MET A 43 -1.57 -16.16 2.12
N TYR A 44 -2.46 -15.25 2.47
CA TYR A 44 -3.22 -14.50 1.48
C TYR A 44 -2.48 -13.22 1.06
N TRP A 45 -2.09 -13.16 -0.20
CA TRP A 45 -1.43 -12.01 -0.81
C TRP A 45 -2.43 -11.19 -1.63
N SER A 46 -2.22 -9.88 -1.64
CA SER A 46 -3.08 -8.94 -2.34
C SER A 46 -2.34 -7.64 -2.58
N CYS A 47 -1.93 -7.38 -3.81
CA CYS A 47 -1.20 -6.19 -4.21
C CYS A 47 -1.83 -5.62 -5.49
N ASN A 48 -2.07 -4.32 -5.48
CA ASN A 48 -2.42 -3.56 -6.67
C ASN A 48 -1.14 -3.10 -7.37
N LYS A 49 -1.22 -2.80 -8.67
CA LYS A 49 -0.15 -2.08 -9.36
C LYS A 49 0.10 -0.70 -8.72
N PRO A 50 1.32 -0.14 -8.79
CA PRO A 50 1.68 1.14 -8.19
C PRO A 50 0.70 2.27 -8.51
N GLU A 51 0.26 2.38 -9.76
CA GLU A 51 -0.68 3.41 -10.22
C GLU A 51 -2.05 3.35 -9.52
N ILE A 52 -2.55 2.14 -9.25
CA ILE A 52 -3.80 1.95 -8.53
C ILE A 52 -3.60 2.23 -7.04
N SER A 53 -2.52 1.72 -6.45
CA SER A 53 -2.18 1.99 -5.04
C SER A 53 -2.02 3.50 -4.80
N ARG A 54 -1.34 4.21 -5.70
CA ARG A 54 -1.18 5.66 -5.69
C ARG A 54 -2.51 6.37 -5.73
N LYS A 55 -3.40 5.97 -6.66
CA LYS A 55 -4.74 6.54 -6.78
C LYS A 55 -5.55 6.36 -5.51
N LEU A 56 -5.51 5.18 -4.89
CA LEU A 56 -6.23 4.93 -3.64
C LEU A 56 -5.75 5.81 -2.48
N VAL A 57 -4.45 6.12 -2.42
CA VAL A 57 -3.89 7.04 -1.42
C VAL A 57 -4.38 8.47 -1.62
N LEU A 58 -4.37 8.96 -2.87
CA LEU A 58 -4.94 10.27 -3.20
C LEU A 58 -6.44 10.35 -2.93
N ASP A 59 -7.21 9.34 -3.37
CA ASP A 59 -8.67 9.28 -3.19
C ASP A 59 -9.07 9.21 -1.70
N ALA A 60 -8.17 8.75 -0.83
CA ALA A 60 -8.36 8.72 0.62
C ALA A 60 -8.14 10.09 1.30
N GLY A 61 -7.63 11.10 0.57
CA GLY A 61 -7.42 12.46 1.04
C GLY A 61 -5.99 12.79 1.48
N PHE A 62 -5.02 11.90 1.25
CA PHE A 62 -3.62 12.17 1.56
C PHE A 62 -2.92 12.99 0.47
N GLU A 63 -1.95 13.81 0.88
CA GLU A 63 -0.95 14.43 0.02
C GLU A 63 0.27 13.51 -0.08
N ILE A 64 0.62 13.04 -1.28
CA ILE A 64 1.80 12.19 -1.47
C ILE A 64 3.06 13.08 -1.54
N ILE A 65 4.01 12.82 -0.63
CA ILE A 65 5.29 13.53 -0.56
C ILE A 65 6.37 12.77 -1.32
N PHE A 66 6.28 11.44 -1.31
CA PHE A 66 7.22 10.57 -1.99
C PHE A 66 6.51 9.29 -2.41
N ASP A 67 6.63 8.90 -3.68
CA ASP A 67 6.25 7.58 -4.14
C ASP A 67 7.22 7.07 -5.19
N GLU A 68 7.86 5.93 -4.93
CA GLU A 68 8.83 5.36 -5.86
C GLU A 68 8.91 3.84 -5.74
N ILE A 69 9.28 3.19 -6.84
CA ILE A 69 9.69 1.79 -6.82
C ILE A 69 11.18 1.74 -6.49
N LEU A 70 11.51 1.11 -5.38
CA LEU A 70 12.87 1.01 -4.90
C LEU A 70 13.39 -0.41 -5.10
N ASP A 71 14.56 -0.51 -5.70
CA ASP A 71 15.39 -1.71 -5.70
C ASP A 71 16.38 -1.62 -4.53
N ARG A 72 16.26 -2.55 -3.58
CA ARG A 72 17.14 -2.66 -2.40
C ARG A 72 17.91 -3.97 -2.41
N GLY A 73 18.26 -4.45 -3.61
CA GLY A 73 19.07 -5.65 -3.84
C GLY A 73 18.21 -6.91 -3.88
N ASN A 74 17.63 -7.29 -2.74
CA ASN A 74 16.75 -8.47 -2.64
C ASN A 74 15.27 -8.09 -2.51
N GLU A 75 14.97 -6.81 -2.29
CA GLU A 75 13.61 -6.33 -2.12
C GLU A 75 13.29 -5.27 -3.17
N PHE A 76 12.33 -5.61 -4.03
CA PHE A 76 11.78 -4.72 -5.04
C PHE A 76 10.39 -4.28 -4.57
N MET A 77 10.29 -3.05 -4.06
CA MET A 77 9.12 -2.58 -3.33
C MET A 77 8.66 -1.20 -3.81
N TYR A 78 7.36 -0.97 -3.82
CA TYR A 78 6.77 0.33 -4.07
C TYR A 78 6.48 1.03 -2.74
N TRP A 79 7.16 2.15 -2.49
CA TRP A 79 7.05 2.93 -1.27
C TRP A 79 6.19 4.16 -1.52
N VAL A 80 5.28 4.48 -0.59
CA VAL A 80 4.49 5.71 -0.59
C VAL A 80 4.56 6.35 0.78
N ILE A 81 5.05 7.58 0.87
CA ILE A 81 5.00 8.43 2.05
C ILE A 81 4.02 9.56 1.76
N ALA A 82 3.00 9.66 2.60
CA ALA A 82 1.92 10.62 2.40
C ALA A 82 1.54 11.30 3.72
N LYS A 83 1.07 12.55 3.63
CA LYS A 83 0.68 13.40 4.75
C LYS A 83 -0.83 13.64 4.75
N LYS A 84 -1.41 13.68 5.94
CA LYS A 84 -2.80 14.13 6.18
C LYS A 84 -2.89 15.63 6.35
#